data_AF-A0A9W4WEJ3-F1
#
_entry.id   AF-A0A9W4WEJ3-F1
#
_cell.length_a   1.000
_cell.length_b   1.000
_cell.length_c   1.000
_cell.angle_alpha   90.00
_cell.angle_beta   90.00
_cell.angle_gamma   90.00
#
_symmetry.space_group_name_H-M   'P 1'
#
loop_
_entity.id
_entity.type
_entity.pdbx_description
1 polymer ?
#
loop_
_entity_poly.entity_id
_entity_poly.type
_entity_poly.pdbx_seq_one_letter_code
_entity_poly.pdbx_strand_id
1 'polypeptide(L)'
;MDSLVRNGPYSNKLLLNAIYLQSSLYRDRTCLRINSADPQSRGMAYYNRFKVLLADYVDKPTIPTVVALLTCGACLVPRGMQSAGWIFVVLDIGCLPTLVAILMFRQSPSTVQTIAPRRLIWSFGKESTGGLTRSPTMSEVHGTICREYFDSFEELEEWKPYFDPSIEPLDMHVSSYQPRPSYALSTFQSLLRLCDIMGRVIRAFYSTTSAETSKEILIEERDRVREQLLTWKAELPGWLQFGPGVDVTPPPHQITPHAIFWTLIILTEQAFLNRGHFTFTLDTESKREAEEKCINAAFRIWKLVEVYKQIVTLRRAQYGI
;
A
#
# COMPACT_ATOMS: atom_id res chain seq x y z
N MET A 1 -11.26 24.38 0.72
CA MET A 1 -12.67 24.37 0.27
C MET A 1 -12.89 25.21 -0.98
N ASP A 2 -12.16 26.31 -1.15
CA ASP A 2 -12.21 27.19 -2.34
C ASP A 2 -12.09 26.48 -3.68
N SER A 3 -11.23 25.46 -3.81
CA SER A 3 -11.11 24.67 -5.05
C SER A 3 -12.37 23.84 -5.34
N LEU A 4 -13.15 23.42 -4.34
CA LEU A 4 -14.41 22.69 -4.57
C LEU A 4 -15.54 23.65 -4.94
N VAL A 5 -15.54 24.84 -4.34
CA VAL A 5 -16.52 25.90 -4.62
C VAL A 5 -16.31 26.50 -6.01
N ARG A 6 -15.04 26.60 -6.47
CA ARG A 6 -14.67 27.17 -7.77
C ARG A 6 -14.44 26.14 -8.88
N ASN A 7 -14.79 24.86 -8.68
CA ASN A 7 -14.51 23.76 -9.63
C ASN A 7 -13.03 23.75 -10.10
N GLY A 8 -12.10 23.88 -9.17
CA GLY A 8 -10.67 23.86 -9.45
C GLY A 8 -10.17 22.47 -9.90
N PRO A 9 -9.02 22.42 -10.61
CA PRO A 9 -8.58 21.23 -11.33
C PRO A 9 -8.09 20.07 -10.44
N TYR A 10 -7.87 20.31 -9.14
CA TYR A 10 -7.27 19.34 -8.21
C TYR A 10 -8.25 18.77 -7.19
N SER A 11 -9.55 19.04 -7.33
CA SER A 11 -10.56 18.48 -6.42
C SER A 11 -11.89 18.30 -7.14
N ASN A 12 -12.54 17.16 -6.95
CA ASN A 12 -13.89 16.91 -7.45
C ASN A 12 -14.74 16.19 -6.40
N LYS A 13 -16.06 16.11 -6.65
CA LYS A 13 -16.99 15.47 -5.71
C LYS A 13 -16.71 13.97 -5.55
N LEU A 14 -16.16 13.33 -6.59
CA LEU A 14 -15.80 11.92 -6.56
C LEU A 14 -14.67 11.66 -5.55
N LEU A 15 -13.58 12.42 -5.63
CA LEU A 15 -12.43 12.39 -4.72
C LEU A 15 -12.84 12.67 -3.28
N LEU A 16 -13.73 13.66 -3.07
CA LEU A 16 -14.20 13.97 -1.73
C LEU A 16 -14.92 12.78 -1.06
N ASN A 17 -15.76 12.05 -1.82
CA ASN A 17 -16.43 10.85 -1.30
C ASN A 17 -15.44 9.71 -1.03
N ALA A 18 -14.39 9.56 -1.86
CA ALA A 18 -13.33 8.59 -1.60
C ALA A 18 -12.56 8.91 -0.31
N ILE A 19 -12.19 10.19 -0.09
CA ILE A 19 -11.52 10.65 1.14
C ILE A 19 -12.40 10.42 2.37
N TYR A 20 -13.70 10.71 2.29
CA TYR A 20 -14.63 10.46 3.40
C TYR A 20 -14.83 8.97 3.67
N LEU A 21 -14.91 8.14 2.63
CA LEU A 21 -14.94 6.69 2.78
C LEU A 21 -13.68 6.19 3.50
N GLN A 22 -12.50 6.62 3.07
CA GLN A 22 -11.23 6.25 3.70
C GLN A 22 -11.16 6.72 5.15
N SER A 23 -11.53 7.97 5.40
CA SER A 23 -11.54 8.56 6.75
C SER A 23 -12.50 7.82 7.70
N SER A 24 -13.61 7.30 7.16
CA SER A 24 -14.57 6.53 7.95
C SER A 24 -13.99 5.22 8.49
N LEU A 25 -12.97 4.64 7.84
CA LEU A 25 -12.30 3.43 8.33
C LEU A 25 -11.63 3.66 9.69
N TYR A 26 -11.17 4.89 9.94
CA TYR A 26 -10.44 5.26 11.15
C TYR A 26 -11.32 5.85 12.26
N ARG A 27 -12.62 6.06 12.00
CA ARG A 27 -13.58 6.70 12.91
C ARG A 27 -14.62 5.70 13.40
N ASP A 28 -14.78 5.55 14.72
CA ASP A 28 -15.74 4.61 15.32
C ASP A 28 -17.14 5.21 15.58
N ARG A 29 -17.43 6.40 15.03
CA ARG A 29 -18.71 7.08 15.26
C ARG A 29 -19.88 6.27 14.69
N THR A 30 -20.87 5.97 15.54
CA THR A 30 -22.09 5.25 15.17
C THR A 30 -22.91 5.98 14.10
N CYS A 31 -22.87 7.32 14.08
CA CYS A 31 -23.55 8.14 13.08
C CYS A 31 -23.02 7.97 11.63
N LEU A 32 -21.84 7.38 11.46
CA LEU A 32 -21.29 7.09 10.12
C LEU A 32 -21.78 5.74 9.56
N ARG A 33 -22.53 4.96 10.34
CA ARG A 33 -23.10 3.68 9.94
C ARG A 33 -24.46 3.91 9.31
N ILE A 34 -24.70 3.34 8.11
CA ILE A 34 -26.03 3.34 7.50
C ILE A 34 -27.00 2.54 8.38
N ASN A 35 -26.52 1.43 8.94
CA ASN A 35 -27.26 0.60 9.88
C ASN A 35 -26.51 0.57 11.21
N SER A 36 -27.13 1.05 12.28
CA SER A 36 -26.51 1.13 13.61
C SER A 36 -26.01 -0.23 14.12
N ALA A 37 -26.68 -1.32 13.74
CA ALA A 37 -26.37 -2.69 14.12
C ALA A 37 -25.25 -3.34 13.29
N ASP A 38 -24.91 -2.81 12.10
CA ASP A 38 -23.88 -3.37 11.22
C ASP A 38 -22.60 -2.51 11.20
N PRO A 39 -21.50 -2.96 11.81
CA PRO A 39 -20.21 -2.26 11.76
C PRO A 39 -19.64 -2.08 10.35
N GLN A 40 -19.95 -2.97 9.39
CA GLN A 40 -19.44 -2.91 8.02
C GLN A 40 -20.15 -1.85 7.18
N SER A 41 -21.37 -1.43 7.57
CA SER A 41 -22.13 -0.35 6.94
C SER A 41 -21.50 1.04 7.11
N ARG A 42 -20.44 1.15 7.91
CA ARG A 42 -19.73 2.40 8.20
C ARG A 42 -19.16 3.04 6.93
N GLY A 43 -19.50 4.31 6.68
CA GLY A 43 -19.00 5.07 5.53
C GLY A 43 -19.54 4.63 4.18
N MET A 44 -20.38 3.59 4.13
CA MET A 44 -20.94 3.06 2.88
C MET A 44 -21.86 4.07 2.19
N ALA A 45 -22.35 5.09 2.90
CA ALA A 45 -23.09 6.19 2.29
C ALA A 45 -22.23 6.97 1.29
N TYR A 46 -20.96 7.20 1.64
CA TYR A 46 -19.98 7.83 0.75
C TYR A 46 -19.65 6.92 -0.43
N TYR A 47 -19.55 5.61 -0.21
CA TYR A 47 -19.34 4.65 -1.30
C TYR A 47 -20.53 4.59 -2.27
N ASN A 48 -21.76 4.58 -1.76
CA ASN A 48 -22.96 4.62 -2.60
C ASN A 48 -23.02 5.91 -3.42
N ARG A 49 -22.67 7.04 -2.79
CA ARG A 49 -22.58 8.32 -3.50
C ARG A 49 -21.47 8.32 -4.54
N PHE A 50 -20.31 7.73 -4.23
CA PHE A 50 -19.20 7.56 -5.17
C PHE A 50 -19.64 6.79 -6.43
N LYS A 51 -20.32 5.66 -6.27
CA LYS A 51 -20.84 4.88 -7.41
C LYS A 51 -21.80 5.66 -8.30
N VAL A 52 -22.70 6.44 -7.70
CA VAL A 52 -23.66 7.27 -8.45
C VAL A 52 -22.93 8.34 -9.24
N LEU A 53 -21.93 8.98 -8.64
CA LEU A 53 -21.17 10.04 -9.30
C LEU A 53 -20.21 9.53 -10.37
N LEU A 54 -19.74 8.28 -10.26
CA LEU A 54 -18.69 7.74 -11.11
C LEU A 54 -19.01 7.89 -12.61
N ALA A 55 -20.25 7.61 -13.02
CA ALA A 55 -20.69 7.70 -14.42
C ALA A 55 -20.38 9.07 -15.06
N ASP A 56 -20.50 10.15 -14.29
CA ASP A 56 -20.24 11.52 -14.77
C ASP A 56 -18.76 11.82 -15.02
N TYR A 57 -17.84 11.02 -14.45
CA TYR A 57 -16.39 11.23 -14.52
C TYR A 57 -15.64 10.19 -15.37
N VAL A 58 -16.26 9.06 -15.72
CA VAL A 58 -15.60 8.00 -16.53
C VAL A 58 -15.27 8.49 -17.93
N ASP A 59 -16.16 9.27 -18.56
CA ASP A 59 -15.96 9.75 -19.94
C ASP A 59 -14.88 10.85 -20.04
N LYS A 60 -14.60 11.53 -18.93
CA LYS A 60 -13.65 12.66 -18.86
C LYS A 60 -12.77 12.54 -17.61
N PRO A 61 -11.87 11.54 -17.57
CA PRO A 61 -11.04 11.31 -16.40
C PRO A 61 -10.09 12.49 -16.19
N THR A 62 -10.03 12.94 -14.94
CA THR A 62 -9.12 13.99 -14.48
C THR A 62 -8.19 13.44 -13.40
N ILE A 63 -7.15 14.18 -13.03
CA ILE A 63 -6.23 13.83 -11.94
C ILE A 63 -7.01 13.44 -10.66
N PRO A 64 -7.99 14.24 -10.17
CA PRO A 64 -8.80 13.84 -9.03
C PRO A 64 -9.63 12.58 -9.24
N THR A 65 -10.08 12.29 -10.48
CA THR A 65 -10.80 11.05 -10.79
C THR A 65 -9.92 9.83 -10.55
N VAL A 66 -8.68 9.87 -11.03
CA VAL A 66 -7.68 8.80 -10.84
C VAL A 66 -7.40 8.60 -9.34
N VAL A 67 -7.09 9.68 -8.60
CA VAL A 67 -6.88 9.59 -7.14
C VAL A 67 -8.10 9.00 -6.43
N ALA A 68 -9.30 9.38 -6.87
CA ALA A 68 -10.55 8.93 -6.26
C ALA A 68 -10.78 7.43 -6.50
N LEU A 69 -10.51 6.93 -7.71
CA LEU A 69 -10.62 5.52 -8.05
C LEU A 69 -9.65 4.68 -7.23
N LEU A 70 -8.38 5.10 -7.19
CA LEU A 70 -7.33 4.48 -6.41
C LEU A 70 -7.71 4.44 -4.92
N THR A 71 -7.94 5.60 -4.32
CA THR A 71 -8.30 5.72 -2.90
C THR A 71 -9.54 4.89 -2.54
N CYS A 72 -10.55 4.87 -3.40
CA CYS A 72 -11.76 4.06 -3.17
C CYS A 72 -11.46 2.56 -3.29
N GLY A 73 -10.64 2.14 -4.27
CA GLY A 73 -10.16 0.77 -4.44
C GLY A 73 -9.50 0.22 -3.18
N ALA A 74 -8.50 0.95 -2.66
CA ALA A 74 -7.80 0.63 -1.41
C ALA A 74 -8.75 0.42 -0.22
N CYS A 75 -9.86 1.15 -0.16
CA CYS A 75 -10.82 1.06 0.95
C CYS A 75 -11.72 -0.17 0.90
N LEU A 76 -11.89 -0.79 -0.28
CA LEU A 76 -12.80 -1.92 -0.48
C LEU A 76 -12.13 -3.28 -0.22
N VAL A 77 -10.84 -3.38 -0.49
CA VAL A 77 -10.03 -4.57 -0.19
C VAL A 77 -10.14 -5.00 1.29
N PRO A 78 -9.90 -4.14 2.30
CA PRO A 78 -10.01 -4.51 3.72
C PRO A 78 -11.47 -4.78 4.17
N ARG A 79 -12.48 -4.43 3.36
CA ARG A 79 -13.89 -4.71 3.62
C ARG A 79 -14.35 -6.06 3.04
N GLY A 80 -13.43 -6.86 2.49
CA GLY A 80 -13.76 -8.11 1.81
C GLY A 80 -14.40 -7.91 0.43
N MET A 81 -14.49 -6.67 -0.06
CA MET A 81 -15.03 -6.33 -1.38
C MET A 81 -13.94 -6.29 -2.44
N GLN A 82 -13.06 -7.30 -2.45
CA GLN A 82 -11.86 -7.34 -3.28
C GLN A 82 -12.17 -7.15 -4.77
N SER A 83 -13.18 -7.87 -5.30
CA SER A 83 -13.59 -7.76 -6.71
C SER A 83 -14.03 -6.34 -7.09
N ALA A 84 -14.70 -5.63 -6.18
CA ALA A 84 -15.10 -4.24 -6.42
C ALA A 84 -13.90 -3.28 -6.35
N GLY A 85 -12.99 -3.50 -5.41
CA GLY A 85 -11.73 -2.75 -5.34
C GLY A 85 -10.91 -2.88 -6.62
N TRP A 86 -10.79 -4.11 -7.13
CA TRP A 86 -10.09 -4.40 -8.39
C TRP A 86 -10.68 -3.70 -9.61
N ILE A 87 -12.00 -3.59 -9.71
CA ILE A 87 -12.64 -2.87 -10.83
C ILE A 87 -12.17 -1.41 -10.87
N PHE A 88 -12.06 -0.76 -9.71
CA PHE A 88 -11.59 0.63 -9.65
C PHE A 88 -10.09 0.74 -9.94
N VAL A 89 -9.26 -0.20 -9.49
CA VAL A 89 -7.83 -0.24 -9.84
C VAL A 89 -7.65 -0.45 -11.35
N VAL A 90 -8.40 -1.36 -11.98
CA VAL A 90 -8.32 -1.59 -13.44
C VAL A 90 -8.81 -0.39 -14.24
N LEU A 91 -9.90 0.25 -13.79
CA LEU A 91 -10.38 1.49 -14.40
C LEU A 91 -9.31 2.59 -14.31
N ASP A 92 -8.60 2.66 -13.20
CA ASP A 92 -7.49 3.58 -12.98
C ASP A 92 -6.29 3.29 -13.91
N ILE A 93 -5.92 2.01 -14.08
CA ILE A 93 -4.88 1.55 -15.04
C ILE A 93 -5.21 2.01 -16.46
N GLY A 94 -6.48 1.98 -16.87
CA GLY A 94 -6.90 2.45 -18.20
C GLY A 94 -6.81 3.97 -18.37
N CYS A 95 -7.07 4.74 -17.31
CA CYS A 95 -7.09 6.21 -17.37
C CYS A 95 -5.70 6.85 -17.20
N LEU A 96 -4.82 6.23 -16.40
CA LEU A 96 -3.54 6.81 -15.99
C LEU A 96 -2.57 7.07 -17.16
N PRO A 97 -2.32 6.15 -18.12
CA PRO A 97 -1.37 6.38 -19.21
C PRO A 97 -1.76 7.55 -20.12
N THR A 98 -3.06 7.67 -20.44
CA THR A 98 -3.61 8.77 -21.24
C THR A 98 -3.46 10.10 -20.52
N LEU A 99 -3.73 10.13 -19.22
CA LEU A 99 -3.62 11.35 -18.41
C LEU A 99 -2.17 11.78 -18.19
N VAL A 100 -1.26 10.83 -17.95
CA VAL A 100 0.18 11.07 -17.85
C VAL A 100 0.72 11.60 -19.18
N ALA A 101 0.33 11.04 -20.32
CA ALA A 101 0.71 11.56 -21.63
C ALA A 101 0.23 13.01 -21.82
N ILE A 102 -1.05 13.30 -21.55
CA ILE A 102 -1.63 14.65 -21.67
C ILE A 102 -0.88 15.67 -20.79
N LEU A 103 -0.50 15.29 -19.58
CA LEU A 103 0.21 16.17 -18.63
C LEU A 103 1.69 16.33 -18.96
N MET A 104 2.34 15.31 -19.52
CA MET A 104 3.72 15.40 -20.01
C MET A 104 3.83 16.26 -21.26
N PHE A 105 2.80 16.31 -22.11
CA PHE A 105 2.75 17.17 -23.30
C PHE A 105 2.32 18.63 -23.02
N ARG A 106 1.69 18.91 -21.88
CA ARG A 106 1.20 20.26 -21.50
C ARG A 106 2.18 21.11 -20.70
N GLN A 107 3.50 20.91 -20.87
CA GLN A 107 4.51 21.62 -20.08
C GLN A 107 4.43 23.15 -20.23
N SER A 108 4.08 23.82 -19.13
CA SER A 108 4.36 25.23 -18.83
C SER A 108 4.89 25.31 -17.39
N PRO A 109 5.87 26.18 -17.08
CA PRO A 109 6.80 26.00 -15.97
C PRO A 109 6.25 26.56 -14.64
N SER A 110 5.12 26.03 -14.16
CA SER A 110 4.62 26.37 -12.82
C SER A 110 4.75 25.18 -11.86
N THR A 111 5.53 25.39 -10.80
CA THR A 111 6.05 24.38 -9.86
C THR A 111 4.98 23.59 -9.12
N VAL A 112 3.81 24.18 -8.87
CA VAL A 112 2.69 23.53 -8.14
C VAL A 112 1.91 22.56 -9.03
N GLN A 113 1.88 22.79 -10.35
CA GLN A 113 1.10 21.98 -11.29
C GLN A 113 1.79 20.66 -11.66
N THR A 114 3.10 20.55 -11.40
CA THR A 114 3.93 19.37 -11.73
C THR A 114 3.94 18.30 -10.63
N ILE A 115 3.62 18.67 -9.38
CA ILE A 115 3.78 17.81 -8.20
C ILE A 115 2.63 16.79 -8.07
N ALA A 116 1.38 17.25 -8.23
CA ALA A 116 0.20 16.41 -8.04
C ALA A 116 0.08 15.22 -9.04
N PRO A 117 0.33 15.39 -10.36
CA PRO A 117 0.31 14.27 -11.32
C PRO A 117 1.35 13.19 -11.03
N ARG A 118 2.54 13.59 -10.53
CA ARG A 118 3.65 12.68 -10.33
C ARG A 118 3.52 11.92 -9.01
N ARG A 119 3.03 12.56 -7.94
CA ARG A 119 2.62 11.88 -6.69
C ARG A 119 1.57 10.78 -6.92
N LEU A 120 0.69 10.95 -7.89
CA LEU A 120 -0.31 9.96 -8.33
C LEU A 120 0.30 8.70 -8.95
N ILE A 121 1.27 8.87 -9.85
CA ILE A 121 2.03 7.76 -10.45
C ILE A 121 2.69 6.92 -9.35
N TRP A 122 3.16 7.59 -8.29
CA TRP A 122 3.76 6.94 -7.14
C TRP A 122 2.72 6.19 -6.27
N SER A 123 1.59 6.81 -5.90
CA SER A 123 0.52 6.11 -5.15
C SER A 123 0.02 4.84 -5.85
N PHE A 124 0.01 4.84 -7.18
CA PHE A 124 -0.34 3.68 -8.01
C PHE A 124 0.61 2.48 -7.84
N GLY A 125 1.90 2.75 -7.61
CA GLY A 125 2.90 1.73 -7.32
C GLY A 125 2.68 1.01 -5.97
N LYS A 126 1.97 1.62 -5.02
CA LYS A 126 1.62 0.98 -3.74
C LYS A 126 0.43 0.03 -3.83
N GLU A 127 -0.48 0.26 -4.78
CA GLU A 127 -1.80 -0.40 -4.78
C GLU A 127 -1.90 -1.56 -5.77
N SER A 128 -1.13 -1.50 -6.87
CA SER A 128 -0.96 -2.61 -7.81
C SER A 128 -0.28 -3.83 -7.19
N THR A 129 0.41 -3.67 -6.06
CA THR A 129 1.17 -4.73 -5.39
C THR A 129 0.42 -5.39 -4.22
N GLY A 130 -0.64 -4.78 -3.68
CA GLY A 130 -1.46 -5.35 -2.59
C GLY A 130 -2.51 -6.37 -3.04
N GLY A 131 -2.62 -6.63 -4.34
CA GLY A 131 -3.65 -7.45 -4.93
C GLY A 131 -3.14 -8.84 -5.32
N LEU A 132 -3.20 -9.78 -4.39
CA LEU A 132 -3.02 -11.21 -4.67
C LEU A 132 -4.03 -11.68 -5.74
N THR A 133 -3.52 -12.38 -6.75
CA THR A 133 -4.21 -13.32 -7.69
C THR A 133 -4.71 -12.87 -9.08
N ARG A 134 -4.68 -11.60 -9.50
CA ARG A 134 -5.10 -11.27 -10.89
C ARG A 134 -4.31 -10.11 -11.51
N SER A 135 -3.38 -10.43 -12.42
CA SER A 135 -2.63 -9.45 -13.19
C SER A 135 -3.37 -9.02 -14.46
N PRO A 136 -3.62 -7.72 -14.68
CA PRO A 136 -3.44 -7.09 -15.97
C PRO A 136 -2.03 -6.49 -15.97
N THR A 137 -1.12 -7.16 -16.67
CA THR A 137 0.24 -6.69 -16.92
C THR A 137 0.19 -5.37 -17.67
N MET A 138 0.56 -4.26 -17.03
CA MET A 138 1.12 -3.13 -17.76
C MET A 138 2.55 -3.53 -18.15
N SER A 139 2.83 -3.65 -19.45
CA SER A 139 4.19 -3.78 -19.95
C SER A 139 5.05 -2.65 -19.37
N GLU A 140 6.28 -3.01 -18.96
CA GLU A 140 7.32 -2.08 -18.54
C GLU A 140 7.40 -0.89 -19.52
N VAL A 141 6.81 0.23 -19.13
CA VAL A 141 7.15 1.51 -19.75
C VAL A 141 8.51 1.87 -19.17
N HIS A 142 9.56 1.38 -19.80
CA HIS A 142 10.92 1.91 -19.66
C HIS A 142 10.94 3.35 -20.17
N GLY A 143 10.41 4.26 -19.35
CA GLY A 143 10.54 5.69 -19.47
C GLY A 143 11.10 6.19 -18.17
N THR A 144 12.17 6.97 -18.22
CA THR A 144 12.91 7.56 -17.10
C THR A 144 11.99 8.46 -16.27
N ILE A 145 11.14 7.87 -15.41
CA ILE A 145 10.36 8.63 -14.44
C ILE A 145 11.38 9.17 -13.43
N CYS A 146 11.59 10.48 -13.46
CA CYS A 146 12.49 11.16 -12.54
C CYS A 146 12.09 10.81 -11.09
N ARG A 147 13.01 10.16 -10.36
CA ARG A 147 12.82 9.72 -8.95
C ARG A 147 12.99 10.87 -7.94
N GLU A 148 13.22 12.09 -8.41
CA GLU A 148 13.42 13.27 -7.55
C GLU A 148 12.07 13.81 -7.05
N TYR A 149 11.98 13.97 -5.73
CA TYR A 149 10.85 14.62 -5.08
C TYR A 149 11.03 16.14 -5.19
N PHE A 150 10.01 16.84 -5.66
CA PHE A 150 10.04 18.29 -5.86
C PHE A 150 9.77 19.09 -4.57
N ASP A 151 9.39 18.42 -3.48
CA ASP A 151 9.30 19.00 -2.15
C ASP A 151 9.53 17.93 -1.07
N SER A 152 9.99 18.37 0.10
CA SER A 152 10.21 17.54 1.29
C SER A 152 9.22 17.87 2.40
N PHE A 153 8.04 18.41 2.06
CA PHE A 153 7.15 19.06 3.03
C PHE A 153 6.71 18.11 4.15
N GLU A 154 6.35 16.87 3.79
CA GLU A 154 5.86 15.86 4.73
C GLU A 154 7.01 15.11 5.43
N GLU A 155 8.25 15.21 4.95
CA GLU A 155 9.37 14.37 5.41
C GLU A 155 9.70 14.57 6.89
N LEU A 156 9.71 15.82 7.35
CA LEU A 156 9.97 16.16 8.75
C LEU A 156 8.71 16.62 9.50
N GLU A 157 7.53 16.44 8.90
CA GLU A 157 6.27 16.76 9.57
C GLU A 157 6.10 15.88 10.83
N GLU A 158 5.70 16.51 11.93
CA GLU A 158 5.49 15.80 13.18
C GLU A 158 4.23 14.93 13.08
N TRP A 159 4.43 13.62 13.17
CA TRP A 159 3.35 12.64 13.24
C TRP A 159 2.95 12.36 14.69
N LYS A 160 1.66 12.41 14.96
CA LYS A 160 1.05 11.98 16.22
C LYS A 160 -0.26 11.23 15.97
N PRO A 161 -0.61 10.24 16.81
CA PRO A 161 -1.88 9.55 16.71
C PRO A 161 -3.05 10.53 16.79
N TYR A 162 -4.04 10.36 15.91
CA TYR A 162 -5.27 11.14 15.99
C TYR A 162 -6.18 10.61 17.10
N PHE A 163 -6.55 11.50 18.04
CA PHE A 163 -7.52 11.22 19.10
C PHE A 163 -8.85 11.90 18.76
N ASP A 164 -9.95 11.13 18.79
CA ASP A 164 -11.28 11.70 18.60
C ASP A 164 -11.78 12.23 19.95
N PRO A 165 -11.94 13.56 20.12
CA PRO A 165 -12.38 14.13 21.40
C PRO A 165 -13.80 13.68 21.80
N SER A 166 -14.58 13.14 20.86
CA SER A 166 -15.95 12.66 21.12
C SER A 166 -16.02 11.19 21.56
N ILE A 167 -14.90 10.49 21.74
CA ILE A 167 -14.86 9.08 22.14
C ILE A 167 -13.98 8.99 23.39
N GLU A 168 -14.53 8.49 24.50
CA GLU A 168 -13.75 8.24 25.71
C GLU A 168 -12.63 7.22 25.38
N PRO A 169 -11.37 7.52 25.69
CA PRO A 169 -10.27 6.62 25.40
C PRO A 169 -10.40 5.36 26.25
N LEU A 170 -10.77 4.23 25.62
CA LEU A 170 -10.87 2.93 26.30
C LEU A 170 -9.51 2.42 26.83
N ASP A 171 -8.38 2.86 26.24
CA ASP A 171 -7.05 2.35 26.56
C ASP A 171 -6.10 3.49 26.96
N MET A 172 -5.68 3.51 28.25
CA MET A 172 -4.72 4.50 28.79
C MET A 172 -3.35 4.48 28.11
N HIS A 173 -2.95 3.38 27.47
CA HIS A 173 -1.61 3.19 26.89
C HIS A 173 -1.34 4.01 25.62
N VAL A 174 -2.36 4.48 24.92
CA VAL A 174 -2.19 5.28 23.69
C VAL A 174 -1.69 6.70 23.99
N SER A 175 -1.84 7.15 25.25
CA SER A 175 -1.53 8.52 25.68
C SER A 175 -0.04 8.85 25.82
N SER A 176 0.86 7.86 25.79
CA SER A 176 2.30 8.05 26.02
C SER A 176 3.16 8.13 24.75
N TYR A 177 2.55 8.07 23.55
CA TYR A 177 3.31 8.13 22.29
C TYR A 177 3.98 9.51 22.11
N GLN A 178 5.30 9.51 21.94
CA GLN A 178 6.06 10.73 21.66
C GLN A 178 5.95 11.08 20.18
N PRO A 179 5.55 12.31 19.82
CA PRO A 179 5.51 12.74 18.43
C PRO A 179 6.88 12.62 17.76
N ARG A 180 6.91 12.20 16.49
CA ARG A 180 8.15 11.98 15.73
C ARG A 180 8.01 12.44 14.28
N PRO A 181 9.13 12.73 13.59
CA PRO A 181 9.09 13.00 12.16
C PRO A 181 8.46 11.85 11.38
N SER A 182 7.60 12.20 10.42
CA SER A 182 6.87 11.23 9.63
C SER A 182 7.76 10.46 8.65
N TYR A 183 8.87 11.05 8.18
CA TYR A 183 9.72 10.49 7.12
C TYR A 183 8.91 9.92 5.95
N ALA A 184 7.81 10.57 5.57
CA ALA A 184 6.83 10.04 4.63
C ALA A 184 7.45 9.67 3.28
N LEU A 185 8.37 10.50 2.76
CA LEU A 185 8.99 10.28 1.45
C LEU A 185 10.04 9.19 1.53
N SER A 186 10.93 9.21 2.53
CA SER A 186 11.93 8.16 2.72
C SER A 186 11.25 6.79 2.93
N THR A 187 10.18 6.75 3.72
CA THR A 187 9.37 5.55 3.94
C THR A 187 8.73 5.07 2.66
N PHE A 188 8.14 6.00 1.90
CA PHE A 188 7.53 5.70 0.62
C PHE A 188 8.54 5.12 -0.39
N GLN A 189 9.73 5.72 -0.51
CA GLN A 189 10.82 5.21 -1.36
C GLN A 189 11.25 3.80 -0.94
N SER A 190 11.38 3.57 0.37
CA SER A 190 11.70 2.24 0.90
C SER A 190 10.64 1.20 0.52
N LEU A 191 9.35 1.59 0.52
CA LEU A 191 8.25 0.72 0.15
C LEU A 191 8.25 0.39 -1.35
N LEU A 192 8.51 1.37 -2.21
CA LEU A 192 8.60 1.13 -3.66
C LEU A 192 9.63 0.05 -4.00
N ARG A 193 10.81 0.09 -3.35
CA ARG A 193 11.84 -0.93 -3.55
C ARG A 193 11.33 -2.33 -3.17
N LEU A 194 10.50 -2.45 -2.13
CA LEU A 194 9.86 -3.72 -1.78
C LEU A 194 8.77 -4.11 -2.77
N CYS A 195 8.00 -3.16 -3.32
CA CYS A 195 7.02 -3.44 -4.36
C CYS A 195 7.68 -4.02 -5.63
N ASP A 196 8.84 -3.50 -6.03
CA ASP A 196 9.62 -4.03 -7.15
C ASP A 196 10.04 -5.49 -6.90
N ILE A 197 10.54 -5.79 -5.69
CA ILE A 197 10.89 -7.17 -5.28
C ILE A 197 9.64 -8.06 -5.26
N MET A 198 8.51 -7.55 -4.75
CA MET A 198 7.25 -8.28 -4.72
C MET A 198 6.74 -8.63 -6.12
N GLY A 199 6.82 -7.69 -7.07
CA GLY A 199 6.50 -7.95 -8.47
C GLY A 199 7.36 -9.08 -9.05
N ARG A 200 8.65 -9.13 -8.70
CA ARG A 200 9.55 -10.22 -9.08
C ARG A 200 9.15 -11.56 -8.45
N VAL A 201 8.83 -11.58 -7.14
CA VAL A 201 8.35 -12.78 -6.42
C VAL A 201 7.08 -13.33 -7.08
N ILE A 202 6.09 -12.48 -7.35
CA ILE A 202 4.83 -12.89 -7.97
C ILE A 202 5.07 -13.46 -9.38
N ARG A 203 5.85 -12.76 -10.20
CA ARG A 203 6.13 -13.18 -11.58
C ARG A 203 6.92 -14.50 -11.63
N ALA A 204 7.93 -14.65 -10.78
CA ALA A 204 8.81 -15.81 -10.77
C ALA A 204 8.15 -17.03 -10.14
N PHE A 205 7.41 -16.86 -9.04
CA PHE A 205 6.96 -17.96 -8.20
C PHE A 205 5.47 -18.16 -8.11
N TYR A 206 4.62 -17.25 -8.60
CA TYR A 206 3.17 -17.35 -8.44
C TYR A 206 2.41 -17.06 -9.74
N SER A 207 3.11 -17.00 -10.87
CA SER A 207 2.51 -16.88 -12.19
C SER A 207 2.05 -18.24 -12.70
N THR A 208 1.11 -18.27 -13.65
CA THR A 208 0.65 -19.52 -14.26
C THR A 208 1.77 -20.27 -14.99
N THR A 209 2.81 -19.56 -15.42
CA THR A 209 3.98 -20.12 -16.13
C THR A 209 5.09 -20.59 -15.19
N SER A 210 5.00 -20.32 -13.88
CA SER A 210 6.08 -20.68 -12.95
C SER A 210 6.25 -22.19 -12.81
N ALA A 211 5.17 -22.97 -12.97
CA ALA A 211 5.20 -24.43 -12.89
C ALA A 211 5.99 -25.09 -14.04
N GLU A 212 6.09 -24.41 -15.19
CA GLU A 212 6.81 -24.88 -16.39
C GLU A 212 8.29 -24.45 -16.40
N THR A 213 8.68 -23.57 -15.48
CA THR A 213 10.05 -23.04 -15.39
C THR A 213 10.99 -24.10 -14.81
N SER A 214 12.23 -24.17 -15.32
CA SER A 214 13.21 -25.15 -14.83
C SER A 214 13.60 -24.89 -13.36
N LYS A 215 13.99 -25.97 -12.67
CA LYS A 215 14.41 -25.94 -11.27
C LYS A 215 15.57 -24.97 -11.05
N GLU A 216 16.54 -24.97 -11.95
CA GLU A 216 17.77 -24.18 -11.84
C GLU A 216 17.45 -22.68 -11.86
N ILE A 217 16.58 -22.25 -12.78
CA ILE A 217 16.13 -20.86 -12.89
C ILE A 217 15.35 -20.45 -11.64
N LEU A 218 14.46 -21.30 -11.14
CA LEU A 218 13.68 -20.99 -9.94
C LEU A 218 14.57 -20.83 -8.70
N ILE A 219 15.58 -21.69 -8.53
CA ILE A 219 16.56 -21.58 -7.44
C ILE A 219 17.40 -20.32 -7.57
N GLU A 220 17.90 -20.00 -8.76
CA GLU A 220 18.65 -18.76 -9.02
C GLU A 220 17.79 -17.52 -8.71
N GLU A 221 16.54 -17.50 -9.17
CA GLU A 221 15.61 -16.41 -8.90
C GLU A 221 15.36 -16.26 -7.40
N ARG A 222 15.23 -17.38 -6.65
CA ARG A 222 15.04 -17.40 -5.19
C ARG A 222 16.23 -16.76 -4.49
N ASP A 223 17.44 -17.17 -4.85
CA ASP A 223 18.65 -16.67 -4.20
C ASP A 223 18.87 -15.18 -4.52
N ARG A 224 18.54 -14.75 -5.75
CA ARG A 224 18.53 -13.33 -6.11
C ARG A 224 17.47 -12.51 -5.34
N VAL A 225 16.26 -13.04 -5.10
CA VAL A 225 15.27 -12.35 -4.24
C VAL A 225 15.80 -12.23 -2.81
N ARG A 226 16.39 -13.30 -2.25
CA ARG A 226 16.98 -13.29 -0.91
C ARG A 226 18.05 -12.21 -0.79
N GLU A 227 18.96 -12.12 -1.77
CA GLU A 227 19.99 -11.08 -1.82
C GLU A 227 19.38 -9.68 -1.88
N GLN A 228 18.40 -9.45 -2.78
CA GLN A 228 17.74 -8.15 -2.88
C GLN A 228 17.06 -7.72 -1.58
N LEU A 229 16.43 -8.64 -0.86
CA LEU A 229 15.84 -8.37 0.45
C LEU A 229 16.91 -8.02 1.49
N LEU A 230 18.01 -8.78 1.55
CA LEU A 230 19.13 -8.46 2.45
C LEU A 230 19.74 -7.09 2.16
N THR A 231 19.97 -6.77 0.88
CA THR A 231 20.47 -5.47 0.43
C THR A 231 19.51 -4.35 0.80
N TRP A 232 18.20 -4.52 0.56
CA TRP A 232 17.19 -3.54 0.98
C TRP A 232 17.27 -3.23 2.48
N LYS A 233 17.45 -4.26 3.30
CA LYS A 233 17.55 -4.12 4.76
C LYS A 233 18.85 -3.42 5.18
N ALA A 234 19.96 -3.71 4.51
CA ALA A 234 21.26 -3.11 4.80
C ALA A 234 21.33 -1.62 4.38
N GLU A 235 20.69 -1.27 3.27
CA GLU A 235 20.64 0.10 2.75
C GLU A 235 19.56 0.97 3.39
N LEU A 236 18.80 0.46 4.35
CA LEU A 236 17.75 1.23 5.00
C LEU A 236 18.39 2.32 5.87
N PRO A 237 18.00 3.61 5.70
CA PRO A 237 18.53 4.70 6.51
C PRO A 237 18.33 4.45 8.01
N GLY A 238 19.29 4.86 8.84
CA GLY A 238 19.25 4.58 10.29
C GLY A 238 17.98 5.07 10.99
N TRP A 239 17.38 6.17 10.53
CA TRP A 239 16.12 6.70 11.07
C TRP A 239 14.86 5.92 10.65
N LEU A 240 14.96 5.02 9.66
CA LEU A 240 13.89 4.10 9.26
C LEU A 240 14.10 2.66 9.74
N GLN A 241 15.28 2.35 10.27
CA GLN A 241 15.53 1.05 10.90
C GLN A 241 14.68 0.92 12.16
N PHE A 242 14.11 -0.27 12.35
CA PHE A 242 13.21 -0.53 13.46
C PHE A 242 13.29 -1.98 13.93
N GLY A 243 13.70 -2.16 15.17
CA GLY A 243 13.70 -3.40 15.93
C GLY A 243 12.62 -3.36 17.02
N PRO A 244 11.54 -4.16 16.90
CA PRO A 244 10.51 -4.25 17.95
C PRO A 244 11.11 -4.64 19.30
N GLY A 245 10.81 -3.85 20.33
CA GLY A 245 11.28 -4.07 21.71
C GLY A 245 12.69 -3.54 22.01
N VAL A 246 13.41 -3.02 21.01
CA VAL A 246 14.71 -2.36 21.19
C VAL A 246 14.59 -0.87 20.92
N ASP A 247 13.96 -0.52 19.79
CA ASP A 247 13.83 0.86 19.35
C ASP A 247 12.53 1.50 19.82
N VAL A 248 12.55 2.83 19.93
CA VAL A 248 11.33 3.61 20.16
C VAL A 248 10.41 3.47 18.97
N THR A 249 9.18 3.09 19.26
CA THR A 249 8.15 2.79 18.26
C THR A 249 7.92 3.93 17.25
N PRO A 250 8.11 3.71 15.94
CA PRO A 250 7.91 4.71 14.91
C PRO A 250 6.42 4.85 14.52
N PRO A 251 6.08 5.86 13.70
CA PRO A 251 4.75 5.98 13.11
C PRO A 251 4.30 4.70 12.36
N PRO A 252 3.00 4.38 12.34
CA PRO A 252 2.44 3.18 11.70
C PRO A 252 2.91 2.92 10.27
N HIS A 253 2.98 3.97 9.43
CA HIS A 253 3.38 3.84 8.03
C HIS A 253 4.87 3.47 7.87
N GLN A 254 5.71 3.72 8.88
CA GLN A 254 7.11 3.29 8.90
C GLN A 254 7.26 1.82 9.33
N ILE A 255 6.27 1.23 9.98
CA ILE A 255 6.25 -0.19 10.36
C ILE A 255 5.89 -1.08 9.16
N THR A 256 5.02 -0.59 8.27
CA THR A 256 4.52 -1.35 7.11
C THR A 256 5.62 -1.90 6.20
N PRO A 257 6.68 -1.16 5.81
CA PRO A 257 7.77 -1.72 5.02
C PRO A 257 8.47 -2.90 5.69
N HIS A 258 8.66 -2.87 7.01
CA HIS A 258 9.25 -3.99 7.75
C HIS A 258 8.36 -5.22 7.73
N ALA A 259 7.04 -5.05 7.84
CA ALA A 259 6.10 -6.16 7.73
C ALA A 259 6.13 -6.79 6.33
N ILE A 260 6.09 -5.95 5.28
CA ILE A 260 6.17 -6.40 3.89
C ILE A 260 7.48 -7.12 3.60
N PHE A 261 8.61 -6.64 4.12
CA PHE A 261 9.89 -7.33 4.03
C PHE A 261 9.80 -8.78 4.55
N TRP A 262 9.24 -9.00 5.74
CA TRP A 262 9.09 -10.35 6.29
C TRP A 262 8.06 -11.18 5.54
N THR A 263 6.97 -10.57 5.06
CA THR A 263 5.98 -11.23 4.20
C THR A 263 6.62 -11.71 2.89
N LEU A 264 7.51 -10.93 2.29
CA LEU A 264 8.25 -11.34 1.08
C LEU A 264 9.21 -12.50 1.32
N ILE A 265 9.85 -12.56 2.50
CA ILE A 265 10.61 -13.74 2.90
C ILE A 265 9.70 -14.97 2.95
N ILE A 266 8.54 -14.88 3.61
CA ILE A 266 7.57 -15.98 3.69
C ILE A 266 7.13 -16.43 2.29
N LEU A 267 6.70 -15.50 1.44
CA LEU A 267 6.25 -15.83 0.08
C LEU A 267 7.36 -16.48 -0.76
N THR A 268 8.60 -15.97 -0.65
CA THR A 268 9.73 -16.51 -1.40
C THR A 268 10.03 -17.96 -1.00
N GLU A 269 10.03 -18.25 0.30
CA GLU A 269 10.34 -19.59 0.80
C GLU A 269 9.16 -20.56 0.65
N GLN A 270 7.92 -20.11 0.89
CA GLN A 270 6.72 -20.95 0.81
C GLN A 270 6.46 -21.51 -0.58
N ALA A 271 6.84 -20.78 -1.64
CA ALA A 271 6.74 -21.28 -3.02
C ALA A 271 7.45 -22.64 -3.20
N PHE A 272 8.55 -22.88 -2.48
CA PHE A 272 9.33 -24.12 -2.56
C PHE A 272 8.93 -25.18 -1.52
N LEU A 273 8.11 -24.80 -0.53
CA LEU A 273 7.59 -25.71 0.50
C LEU A 273 6.25 -26.33 0.12
N ASN A 274 5.45 -25.62 -0.68
CA ASN A 274 4.13 -26.06 -1.12
C ASN A 274 4.22 -27.25 -2.08
N ARG A 275 3.70 -28.40 -1.65
CA ARG A 275 3.69 -29.61 -2.48
C ARG A 275 2.83 -29.37 -3.73
N GLY A 276 3.39 -29.69 -4.90
CA GLY A 276 2.71 -29.54 -6.19
C GLY A 276 2.73 -28.12 -6.76
N HIS A 277 3.37 -27.17 -6.08
CA HIS A 277 3.58 -25.82 -6.62
C HIS A 277 4.60 -25.81 -7.76
N PHE A 278 5.63 -26.66 -7.65
CA PHE A 278 6.60 -26.95 -8.70
C PHE A 278 6.65 -28.45 -8.99
N THR A 279 7.22 -28.81 -10.14
CA THR A 279 7.42 -30.21 -10.58
C THR A 279 8.52 -30.93 -9.79
N PHE A 280 9.24 -30.22 -8.91
CA PHE A 280 10.31 -30.75 -8.07
C PHE A 280 10.08 -30.41 -6.59
N THR A 281 10.85 -31.08 -5.74
CA THR A 281 10.92 -30.81 -4.30
C THR A 281 12.35 -30.45 -3.90
N LEU A 282 12.49 -29.59 -2.89
CA LEU A 282 13.78 -29.35 -2.25
C LEU A 282 14.27 -30.61 -1.51
N ASP A 283 15.59 -30.70 -1.33
CA ASP A 283 16.20 -31.65 -0.41
C ASP A 283 15.79 -31.36 1.04
N THR A 284 15.98 -32.35 1.92
CA THR A 284 15.52 -32.27 3.31
C THR A 284 16.16 -31.13 4.10
N GLU A 285 17.42 -30.81 3.82
CA GLU A 285 18.14 -29.74 4.53
C GLU A 285 17.67 -28.36 4.08
N SER A 286 17.63 -28.12 2.76
CA SER A 286 17.10 -26.88 2.19
C SER A 286 15.65 -26.63 2.59
N LYS A 287 14.84 -27.70 2.69
CA LYS A 287 13.46 -27.59 3.14
C LYS A 287 13.38 -27.13 4.60
N ARG A 288 14.19 -27.72 5.49
CA ARG A 288 14.26 -27.34 6.90
C ARG A 288 14.70 -25.89 7.06
N GLU A 289 15.68 -25.44 6.28
CA GLU A 289 16.15 -24.05 6.28
C GLU A 289 15.04 -23.07 5.86
N ALA A 290 14.32 -23.39 4.77
CA ALA A 290 13.20 -22.57 4.31
C ALA A 290 12.04 -22.52 5.32
N GLU A 291 11.73 -23.64 5.99
CA GLU A 291 10.75 -23.71 7.08
C GLU A 291 11.17 -22.82 8.26
N GLU A 292 12.44 -22.88 8.68
CA GLU A 292 12.97 -22.04 9.76
C GLU A 292 12.90 -20.55 9.43
N LYS A 293 13.23 -20.17 8.20
CA LYS A 293 13.11 -18.78 7.72
C LYS A 293 11.66 -18.29 7.78
N CYS A 294 10.70 -19.12 7.35
CA CYS A 294 9.27 -18.77 7.42
C CYS A 294 8.81 -18.57 8.86
N ILE A 295 9.20 -19.48 9.77
CA ILE A 295 8.85 -19.39 11.19
C ILE A 295 9.44 -18.12 11.82
N ASN A 296 10.72 -17.82 11.54
CA ASN A 296 11.35 -16.61 12.03
C ASN A 296 10.64 -15.36 11.53
N ALA A 297 10.36 -15.28 10.22
CA ALA A 297 9.67 -14.17 9.61
C ALA A 297 8.26 -13.98 10.20
N ALA A 298 7.49 -15.05 10.39
CA ALA A 298 6.17 -14.99 11.02
C ALA A 298 6.24 -14.44 12.46
N PHE A 299 7.23 -14.85 13.24
CA PHE A 299 7.45 -14.33 14.59
C PHE A 299 7.82 -12.84 14.58
N ARG A 300 8.60 -12.38 13.58
CA ARG A 300 8.93 -10.96 13.41
C ARG A 300 7.71 -10.13 13.03
N ILE A 301 6.86 -10.62 12.14
CA ILE A 301 5.58 -9.96 11.81
C ILE A 301 4.70 -9.85 13.04
N TRP A 302 4.57 -10.93 13.83
CA TRP A 302 3.79 -10.91 15.07
C TRP A 302 4.25 -9.80 16.04
N LYS A 303 5.57 -9.65 16.24
CA LYS A 303 6.13 -8.56 17.06
C LYS A 303 5.81 -7.17 16.49
N LEU A 304 5.90 -6.99 15.18
CA LEU A 304 5.54 -5.71 14.54
C LEU A 304 4.07 -5.37 14.75
N VAL A 305 3.17 -6.36 14.63
CA VAL A 305 1.73 -6.21 14.85
C VAL A 305 1.42 -5.91 16.32
N GLU A 306 2.12 -6.55 17.25
CA GLU A 306 1.99 -6.29 18.68
C GLU A 306 2.34 -4.83 19.02
N VAL A 307 3.46 -4.33 18.49
CA VAL A 307 3.84 -2.92 18.69
C VAL A 307 2.87 -1.97 17.98
N TYR A 308 2.45 -2.28 16.76
CA TYR A 308 1.46 -1.50 16.03
C TYR A 308 0.15 -1.34 16.84
N LYS A 309 -0.31 -2.43 17.46
CA LYS A 309 -1.50 -2.43 18.33
C LYS A 309 -1.36 -1.45 19.49
N GLN A 310 -0.17 -1.29 20.05
CA GLN A 310 0.05 -0.39 21.18
C GLN A 310 -0.08 1.10 20.78
N ILE A 311 0.25 1.47 19.54
CA ILE A 311 0.24 2.88 19.07
C ILE A 311 -1.14 3.35 18.64
N VAL A 312 -1.84 2.54 17.82
CA VAL A 312 -3.05 2.99 17.11
C VAL A 312 -4.22 2.04 17.28
N THR A 313 -4.06 0.98 18.10
CA THR A 313 -4.97 -0.17 18.22
C THR A 313 -5.09 -0.97 16.92
N LEU A 314 -5.44 -2.26 17.01
CA LEU A 314 -5.75 -3.05 15.79
C LEU A 314 -7.07 -2.62 15.13
N ARG A 315 -7.88 -1.79 15.79
CA ARG A 315 -9.16 -1.29 15.24
C ARG A 315 -8.98 -0.41 14.01
N ARG A 316 -7.77 0.16 13.84
CA ARG A 316 -7.40 1.09 12.76
C ARG A 316 -6.40 0.49 11.77
N ALA A 317 -6.04 -0.79 11.93
CA ALA A 317 -5.14 -1.47 11.02
C ALA A 317 -5.84 -1.64 9.66
N GLN A 318 -5.21 -1.15 8.59
CA GLN A 318 -5.59 -1.57 7.24
C GLN A 318 -5.25 -3.06 7.12
N TYR A 319 -6.20 -3.89 6.67
CA TYR A 319 -5.92 -5.27 6.27
C TYR A 319 -5.01 -5.22 5.02
N GLY A 320 -3.72 -5.12 5.27
CA GLY A 320 -2.62 -5.01 4.31
C GLY A 320 -1.26 -5.04 5.01
N ILE A 321 -1.21 -5.68 6.19
CA ILE A 321 0.02 -6.09 6.88
C ILE A 321 0.28 -7.55 6.51
#